data_AF-L9W7H3-F1
#
_entry.id   AF-L9W7H3-F1
#
_cell.length_a   1.000
_cell.length_b   1.000
_cell.length_c   1.000
_cell.angle_alpha   90.00
_cell.angle_beta   90.00
_cell.angle_gamma   90.00
#
_symmetry.space_group_name_H-M   'P 1'
#
loop_
_entity.id
_entity.type
_entity.pdbx_description
1 polymer ?
#
loop_
_entity_poly.entity_id
_entity_poly.type
_entity_poly.pdbx_seq_one_letter_code
_entity_poly.pdbx_strand_id
1 'polypeptide(L)'
;MSRLESTRHWLSAHPVGAVFLALVAVPATIAVLSFKQVIPLPATVFSALEVVFRLFVYAPVAAVRAVLFEPLGLGVLFSIPGLNQTVVFLTLLGFYYALSVAIVHGSRFARHRLALERRRHT
;
A
#
# COMPACT_ATOMS: atom_id res chain seq x y z
N MET A 1 23.96 -21.48 5.99
CA MET A 1 22.79 -20.61 6.26
C MET A 1 21.88 -20.64 5.05
N SER A 2 20.63 -21.07 5.21
CA SER A 2 19.69 -21.17 4.09
C SER A 2 19.19 -19.77 3.70
N ARG A 3 18.97 -19.50 2.40
CA ARG A 3 18.43 -18.20 1.94
C ARG A 3 17.13 -17.81 2.65
N LEU A 4 16.31 -18.80 3.03
CA LEU A 4 15.05 -18.63 3.75
C LEU A 4 15.22 -18.10 5.18
N GLU A 5 16.25 -18.52 5.91
CA GLU A 5 16.56 -17.99 7.25
C GLU A 5 16.98 -16.52 7.18
N SER A 6 17.75 -16.16 6.15
CA SER A 6 18.14 -14.77 5.91
C SER A 6 16.93 -13.88 5.60
N THR A 7 15.98 -14.35 4.80
CA THR A 7 14.76 -13.59 4.47
C THR A 7 13.86 -13.43 5.69
N ARG A 8 13.70 -14.49 6.48
CA ARG A 8 12.89 -14.47 7.70
C ARG A 8 13.46 -13.52 8.75
N HIS A 9 14.78 -13.55 8.94
CA HIS A 9 15.47 -12.67 9.88
C HIS A 9 15.38 -11.20 9.44
N TRP A 10 15.45 -10.94 8.14
CA TRP A 10 15.29 -9.59 7.60
C TRP A 10 13.86 -9.05 7.79
N LEU A 11 12.84 -9.89 7.53
CA LEU A 11 11.43 -9.55 7.75
C LEU A 11 11.12 -9.24 9.22
N SER A 12 11.71 -9.97 10.16
CA SER A 12 11.54 -9.68 11.60
C SER A 12 12.27 -8.40 12.04
N ALA A 13 13.39 -8.06 11.39
CA ALA A 13 14.15 -6.85 11.67
C ALA A 13 13.49 -5.59 11.08
N HIS A 14 12.77 -5.73 9.96
CA HIS A 14 12.13 -4.61 9.24
C HIS A 14 10.61 -4.81 9.09
N PRO A 15 9.83 -4.85 10.19
CA PRO A 15 8.41 -5.17 10.14
C PRO A 15 7.58 -4.17 9.31
N VAL A 16 7.98 -2.89 9.29
CA VAL A 16 7.32 -1.87 8.45
C VAL A 16 7.61 -2.14 6.97
N GLY A 17 8.86 -2.43 6.61
CA GLY A 17 9.25 -2.76 5.23
C GLY A 17 8.57 -4.03 4.72
N ALA A 18 8.40 -5.04 5.58
CA ALA A 18 7.66 -6.26 5.27
C ALA A 18 6.19 -5.99 4.93
N VAL A 19 5.50 -5.23 5.78
CA VAL A 19 4.08 -4.85 5.57
C VAL A 19 3.95 -3.97 4.32
N PHE A 20 4.89 -3.03 4.14
CA PHE A 20 4.92 -2.16 2.97
C PHE A 20 5.07 -2.95 1.66
N LEU A 21 6.02 -3.88 1.60
CA LEU A 21 6.20 -4.74 0.43
C LEU A 21 4.94 -5.58 0.14
N ALA A 22 4.30 -6.12 1.17
CA ALA A 22 3.05 -6.87 1.01
C ALA A 22 1.91 -6.00 0.46
N LEU A 23 1.77 -4.76 0.96
CA LEU A 23 0.73 -3.83 0.52
C LEU A 23 0.97 -3.33 -0.91
N VAL A 24 2.22 -3.08 -1.30
CA VAL A 24 2.58 -2.58 -2.63
C VAL A 24 2.61 -3.70 -3.68
N ALA A 25 2.83 -4.95 -3.28
CA ALA A 25 2.87 -6.09 -4.21
C ALA A 25 1.58 -6.22 -5.04
N VAL A 26 0.42 -5.97 -4.45
CA VAL A 26 -0.88 -6.05 -5.13
C VAL A 26 -1.00 -5.02 -6.27
N PRO A 27 -0.91 -3.69 -6.02
CA PRO A 27 -0.97 -2.69 -7.09
C PRO A 27 0.20 -2.82 -8.09
N ALA A 28 1.39 -3.23 -7.65
CA ALA A 28 2.52 -3.47 -8.55
C ALA A 28 2.27 -4.63 -9.52
N THR A 29 1.70 -5.73 -9.03
CA THR A 29 1.34 -6.88 -9.88
C THR A 29 0.28 -6.49 -10.90
N ILE A 30 -0.73 -5.71 -10.48
CA ILE A 30 -1.77 -5.19 -11.37
C ILE A 30 -1.17 -4.30 -12.45
N ALA A 31 -0.27 -3.37 -12.09
CA ALA A 31 0.40 -2.52 -13.06
C ALA A 31 1.17 -3.35 -14.10
N VAL A 32 1.98 -4.32 -13.66
CA VAL A 32 2.75 -5.19 -14.56
C VAL A 32 1.84 -6.00 -15.50
N LEU A 33 0.74 -6.56 -14.98
CA LEU A 33 -0.23 -7.31 -15.77
C LEU A 33 -0.95 -6.42 -16.81
N SER A 34 -1.27 -5.18 -16.45
CA SER A 34 -1.90 -4.22 -17.35
C SER A 34 -1.00 -3.75 -18.49
N PHE A 35 0.32 -3.66 -18.27
CA PHE A 35 1.28 -3.25 -19.32
C PHE A 35 1.74 -4.40 -20.22
N LYS A 36 1.65 -5.66 -19.78
CA LYS A 36 2.09 -6.85 -20.54
C LYS A 36 0.95 -7.61 -21.22
N GLN A 37 0.00 -6.90 -21.83
CA GLN A 37 -1.10 -7.56 -22.55
C GLN A 37 -0.63 -8.18 -23.88
N VAL A 38 -0.07 -9.39 -23.80
CA VAL A 38 0.11 -10.30 -24.95
C VAL A 38 -1.06 -11.30 -25.01
N ILE A 39 -1.85 -11.42 -23.95
CA ILE A 39 -2.95 -12.38 -23.83
C ILE A 39 -4.25 -11.63 -23.50
N PRO A 40 -5.33 -11.77 -24.29
CA PRO A 40 -6.62 -11.18 -23.98
C PRO A 40 -7.19 -11.83 -22.72
N LEU A 41 -7.34 -11.05 -21.65
CA LEU A 41 -7.93 -11.50 -20.39
C LEU A 41 -9.47 -11.57 -20.53
N PRO A 42 -10.14 -12.57 -19.91
CA PRO A 42 -11.60 -12.62 -19.88
C PRO A 42 -12.20 -11.37 -19.25
N ALA A 43 -13.36 -10.92 -19.75
CA ALA A 43 -14.03 -9.70 -19.29
C ALA A 43 -14.29 -9.68 -17.75
N THR A 44 -14.56 -10.83 -17.15
CA THR A 44 -14.74 -10.98 -15.70
C THR A 44 -13.46 -10.69 -14.91
N VAL A 45 -12.31 -11.08 -15.45
CA VAL A 45 -10.99 -10.82 -14.85
C VAL A 45 -10.67 -9.33 -14.96
N PHE A 46 -11.04 -8.70 -16.07
CA PHE A 46 -10.89 -7.26 -16.27
C PHE A 46 -11.72 -6.45 -15.27
N SER A 47 -12.98 -6.84 -15.06
CA SER A 47 -13.86 -6.18 -14.08
C SER A 47 -13.35 -6.35 -12.64
N ALA A 48 -12.86 -7.53 -12.27
CA ALA A 48 -12.25 -7.75 -10.97
C ALA A 48 -10.98 -6.91 -10.79
N LEU A 49 -10.11 -6.86 -11.80
CA LEU A 49 -8.91 -6.02 -11.80
C LEU A 49 -9.26 -4.53 -11.69
N GLU A 50 -10.33 -4.08 -12.32
CA GLU A 50 -10.79 -2.68 -12.22
C GLU A 50 -11.22 -2.35 -10.79
N VAL A 51 -11.96 -3.23 -10.12
CA VAL A 51 -12.35 -3.03 -8.71
C VAL A 51 -11.12 -2.95 -7.81
N VAL A 52 -10.16 -3.86 -8.00
CA VAL A 52 -8.92 -3.84 -7.21
C VAL A 52 -8.10 -2.58 -7.54
N PHE A 53 -8.01 -2.18 -8.80
CA PHE A 53 -7.36 -0.93 -9.18
C PHE A 53 -8.03 0.29 -8.54
N ARG A 54 -9.37 0.33 -8.53
CA ARG A 54 -10.11 1.41 -7.86
C ARG A 54 -9.82 1.47 -6.37
N LEU A 55 -9.76 0.33 -5.69
CA LEU A 55 -9.55 0.26 -4.24
C LEU A 55 -8.10 0.54 -3.82
N PHE A 56 -7.12 0.04 -4.58
CA PHE A 56 -5.70 0.10 -4.20
C PHE A 56 -4.92 1.24 -4.89
N VAL A 57 -5.46 1.83 -5.95
CA VAL A 57 -4.78 2.90 -6.69
C VAL A 57 -5.60 4.18 -6.67
N TYR A 58 -6.84 4.12 -7.16
CA TYR A 58 -7.65 5.32 -7.32
C TYR A 58 -8.10 5.92 -5.97
N ALA A 59 -8.72 5.13 -5.10
CA ALA A 59 -9.27 5.61 -3.83
C ALA A 59 -8.20 6.21 -2.89
N PRO A 60 -7.01 5.60 -2.71
CA PRO A 60 -5.95 6.19 -1.90
C PRO A 60 -5.45 7.51 -2.48
N VAL A 61 -5.24 7.58 -3.79
CA VAL A 61 -4.81 8.81 -4.47
C VAL A 61 -5.87 9.90 -4.33
N ALA A 62 -7.14 9.57 -4.55
CA ALA A 62 -8.25 10.51 -4.42
C ALA A 62 -8.36 11.03 -2.97
N ALA A 63 -8.23 10.15 -1.97
CA ALA A 63 -8.25 10.51 -0.57
C ALA A 63 -7.08 11.44 -0.22
N VAL A 64 -5.85 11.09 -0.60
CA VAL A 64 -4.67 11.93 -0.34
C VAL A 64 -4.78 13.26 -1.08
N ARG A 65 -5.24 13.25 -2.33
CA ARG A 65 -5.46 14.48 -3.11
C ARG A 65 -6.46 15.41 -2.42
N ALA A 66 -7.63 14.89 -2.05
CA ALA A 66 -8.68 15.67 -1.40
C ALA A 66 -8.27 16.20 -0.02
N VAL A 67 -7.51 15.42 0.74
CA VAL A 67 -7.14 15.77 2.13
C VAL A 67 -5.87 16.62 2.19
N LEU A 68 -4.87 16.38 1.33
CA LEU A 68 -3.56 17.04 1.41
C LEU A 68 -3.33 18.05 0.30
N PHE A 69 -3.72 17.77 -0.95
CA PHE A 69 -3.33 18.61 -2.09
C PHE A 69 -4.36 19.68 -2.43
N GLU A 70 -5.66 19.36 -2.38
CA GLU A 70 -6.73 20.31 -2.68
C GLU A 70 -6.78 21.50 -1.71
N PRO A 71 -6.67 21.32 -0.37
CA PRO A 71 -6.66 22.44 0.57
C PRO A 71 -5.46 23.38 0.36
N LEU A 72 -4.37 22.88 -0.22
CA LEU A 72 -3.16 23.64 -0.52
C LEU A 72 -3.18 24.27 -1.92
N GLY A 73 -4.25 24.09 -2.70
CA GLY A 73 -4.34 24.55 -4.09
C GLY A 73 -3.42 23.78 -5.05
N LEU A 74 -2.82 22.67 -4.61
CA LEU A 74 -1.87 21.86 -5.38
C LEU A 74 -2.53 20.82 -6.28
N GLY A 75 -3.87 20.82 -6.37
CA GLY A 75 -4.62 19.92 -7.24
C GLY A 75 -4.22 20.02 -8.72
N VAL A 76 -3.68 21.17 -9.14
CA VAL A 76 -3.17 21.41 -10.51
C VAL A 76 -2.01 20.49 -10.90
N LEU A 77 -1.24 19.98 -9.93
CA LEU A 77 -0.12 19.07 -10.18
C LEU A 77 -0.57 17.75 -10.84
N PHE A 78 -1.83 17.36 -10.63
CA PHE A 78 -2.45 16.18 -11.23
C PHE A 78 -2.96 16.42 -12.67
N SER A 79 -3.01 17.68 -13.12
CA SER A 79 -3.48 18.05 -14.45
C SER A 79 -2.38 18.07 -15.50
N ILE A 80 -1.10 18.02 -15.09
CA ILE A 80 0.06 18.09 -15.99
C ILE A 80 0.46 16.67 -16.43
N PRO A 81 0.42 16.34 -17.73
CA PRO A 81 0.87 15.04 -18.25
C PRO A 81 2.34 14.77 -17.88
N GLY A 82 2.65 13.56 -17.43
CA GLY A 82 3.98 13.16 -16.91
C GLY A 82 4.19 13.48 -15.42
N LEU A 83 3.89 14.72 -15.00
CA LEU A 83 3.97 15.11 -13.59
C LEU A 83 2.91 14.38 -12.74
N ASN A 84 1.71 14.19 -13.31
CA ASN A 84 0.64 13.39 -12.72
C ASN A 84 1.09 11.96 -12.35
N GLN A 85 1.80 11.26 -13.25
CA GLN A 85 2.26 9.89 -12.97
C GLN A 85 3.24 9.84 -11.81
N THR A 86 4.20 10.76 -11.76
CA THR A 86 5.17 10.86 -10.67
C THR A 86 4.50 11.21 -9.34
N VAL A 87 3.57 12.17 -9.34
CA VAL A 87 2.83 12.56 -8.13
C VAL A 87 1.95 11.44 -7.63
N VAL A 88 1.24 10.73 -8.52
CA VAL A 88 0.44 9.55 -8.17
C VAL A 88 1.32 8.46 -7.58
N PHE A 89 2.46 8.17 -8.19
CA PHE A 89 3.40 7.17 -7.70
C PHE A 89 3.92 7.51 -6.30
N LEU A 90 4.42 8.74 -6.10
CA LEU A 90 4.93 9.20 -4.81
C LEU A 90 3.82 9.23 -3.74
N THR A 91 2.61 9.63 -4.13
CA THR A 91 1.43 9.65 -3.26
C THR A 91 1.09 8.24 -2.76
N LEU A 92 1.06 7.26 -3.67
CA LEU A 92 0.82 5.86 -3.31
C LEU A 92 1.94 5.30 -2.45
N LEU A 93 3.20 5.61 -2.79
CA LEU A 93 4.36 5.18 -2.00
C LEU A 93 4.27 5.70 -0.56
N GLY A 94 4.01 7.00 -0.41
CA GLY A 94 3.87 7.66 0.87
C GLY A 94 2.67 7.13 1.67
N PHE A 95 1.52 6.96 1.01
CA PHE A 95 0.31 6.41 1.63
C PHE A 95 0.54 5.00 2.16
N TYR A 96 1.09 4.09 1.34
CA TYR A 96 1.33 2.71 1.77
C TYR A 96 2.42 2.61 2.83
N TYR A 97 3.42 3.49 2.79
CA TYR A 97 4.43 3.56 3.84
C TYR A 97 3.81 4.01 5.17
N ALA A 98 3.04 5.10 5.16
CA ALA A 98 2.35 5.60 6.35
C ALA A 98 1.36 4.56 6.92
N LEU A 99 0.61 3.88 6.04
CA LEU A 99 -0.29 2.79 6.44
C LEU A 99 0.48 1.61 7.06
N SER A 100 1.64 1.25 6.50
CA SER A 100 2.49 0.20 7.06
C SER A 100 3.01 0.57 8.45
N VAL A 101 3.43 1.82 8.64
CA VAL A 101 3.82 2.36 9.95
C VAL A 101 2.65 2.27 10.92
N ALA A 102 1.45 2.71 10.52
CA ALA A 102 0.26 2.67 11.36
C ALA A 102 -0.13 1.24 11.76
N ILE A 103 -0.10 0.28 10.82
CA ILE A 103 -0.39 -1.14 11.10
C ILE A 103 0.63 -1.71 12.10
N VAL A 104 1.93 -1.49 11.88
CA VAL A 104 2.95 -2.04 12.77
C VAL A 104 2.82 -1.44 14.17
N HIS A 105 2.69 -0.12 14.29
CA HIS A 105 2.58 0.55 15.59
C HIS A 105 1.26 0.21 16.29
N GLY A 106 0.14 0.21 15.56
CA GLY A 106 -1.17 -0.21 16.07
C GLY A 106 -1.16 -1.66 16.57
N SER A 107 -0.53 -2.57 15.83
CA SER A 107 -0.41 -3.98 16.24
C SER A 107 0.45 -4.16 17.50
N ARG A 108 1.48 -3.32 17.69
CA ARG A 108 2.32 -3.33 18.91
C ARG A 108 1.53 -2.81 20.09
N PHE A 109 0.78 -1.73 19.90
CA PHE A 109 -0.08 -1.15 20.92
C PHE A 109 -1.18 -2.12 21.36
N ALA A 110 -1.89 -2.74 20.41
CA ALA A 110 -2.93 -3.73 20.69
C ALA A 110 -2.38 -4.95 21.46
N ARG A 111 -1.21 -5.46 21.05
CA ARG A 111 -0.55 -6.56 21.77
C ARG A 111 -0.15 -6.17 23.19
N HIS A 112 0.33 -4.95 23.40
CA HIS A 112 0.67 -4.45 24.72
C HIS A 112 -0.58 -4.33 25.62
N ARG A 113 -1.68 -3.78 25.09
CA ARG A 113 -2.98 -3.71 25.77
C ARG A 113 -3.49 -5.10 26.19
N LEU A 114 -3.50 -6.05 25.26
CA LEU A 114 -3.95 -7.42 25.53
C LEU A 114 -3.07 -8.13 26.58
N ALA A 115 -1.76 -7.86 26.58
CA ALA A 115 -0.85 -8.41 27.59
C ALA A 115 -1.11 -7.83 28.99
N LEU A 116 -1.48 -6.54 29.09
CA LEU A 116 -1.85 -5.89 30.34
C LEU A 116 -3.19 -6.40 30.88
N GLU A 117 -4.19 -6.60 30.02
CA GLU A 117 -5.47 -7.22 30.42
C GLU A 117 -5.27 -8.64 30.93
N ARG A 118 -4.46 -9.45 30.24
CA ARG A 118 -4.23 -10.85 30.64
C ARG A 118 -3.56 -10.96 32.02
N ARG A 119 -2.72 -9.99 32.41
CA ARG A 119 -2.10 -9.91 33.75
C ARG A 119 -3.03 -9.43 34.86
N ARG A 120 -4.14 -8.76 34.53
CA ARG A 120 -5.15 -8.36 35.53
C ARG A 120 -6.09 -9.50 35.92
N HIS A 121 -6.17 -10.54 35.10
CA HIS A 121 -7.04 -11.69 35.30
C HIS A 121 -6.31 -12.94 35.83
N THR A 122 -5.01 -12.82 36.12
CA THR A 122 -4.18 -13.82 36.81
C THR A 122 -3.76 -13.26 38.16
#